data_AF-A0A2I3GBW9-F1
#
_entry.id   AF-A0A2I3GBW9-F1
#
_cell.length_a   1.000
_cell.length_b   1.000
_cell.length_c   1.000
_cell.angle_alpha   90.00
_cell.angle_beta   90.00
_cell.angle_gamma   90.00
#
_symmetry.space_group_name_H-M   'P 1'
#
loop_
_entity.id
_entity.type
_entity.pdbx_description
1 polymer ?
#
loop_
_entity_poly.entity_id
_entity_poly.type
_entity_poly.pdbx_seq_one_letter_code
_entity_poly.pdbx_strand_id
1 'polypeptide(L)'
;MTSHYVIAIFALMSSCLATAGPEPGALCELSPVSASHPVQALMESFTVLSGCASRGTTGLPQEVHVLNLRTADQGPGQLQREVGH
;
A
#
# COMPACT_ATOMS: atom_id res chain seq x y z
N MET A 1 31.34 -3.85 -38.27
CA MET A 1 30.99 -4.33 -36.92
C MET A 1 30.06 -3.36 -36.17
N THR A 2 30.28 -2.03 -36.25
CA THR A 2 29.41 -1.01 -35.64
C THR A 2 27.99 -0.95 -36.22
N SER A 3 27.83 -1.10 -37.53
CA SER A 3 26.52 -1.05 -38.22
C SER A 3 25.55 -2.16 -37.78
N HIS A 4 26.03 -3.41 -37.67
CA HIS A 4 25.18 -4.53 -37.24
C HIS A 4 24.73 -4.41 -35.78
N TYR A 5 25.56 -3.82 -34.92
CA TYR A 5 25.20 -3.57 -33.53
C TYR A 5 24.09 -2.53 -33.44
N VAL A 6 24.19 -1.44 -34.22
CA VAL A 6 23.15 -0.41 -34.29
C VAL A 6 21.82 -1.01 -34.78
N ILE A 7 21.85 -1.82 -35.84
CA ILE A 7 20.65 -2.48 -36.39
C ILE A 7 20.02 -3.43 -35.36
N ALA A 8 20.83 -4.22 -34.64
CA ALA A 8 20.34 -5.13 -33.60
C ALA A 8 19.68 -4.38 -32.44
N ILE A 9 20.26 -3.26 -32.00
CA ILE A 9 19.69 -2.41 -30.95
C ILE A 9 18.36 -1.79 -31.41
N PHE A 10 18.28 -1.27 -32.64
CA PHE A 10 17.02 -0.75 -33.18
C PHE A 10 15.94 -1.83 -33.30
N ALA A 11 16.30 -3.04 -33.74
CA ALA A 11 15.38 -4.16 -33.80
C ALA A 11 14.87 -4.58 -32.41
N LEU A 12 15.75 -4.64 -31.41
CA LEU A 12 15.40 -4.94 -30.03
C LEU A 12 14.45 -3.88 -29.46
N MET A 13 14.77 -2.59 -29.59
CA MET A 13 13.90 -1.51 -29.10
C MET A 13 12.52 -1.51 -29.78
N SER A 14 12.48 -1.75 -31.10
CA SER A 14 11.23 -1.91 -31.86
C SER A 14 10.41 -3.11 -31.36
N SER A 15 11.06 -4.24 -31.11
CA SER A 15 10.38 -5.43 -30.57
C SER A 15 9.81 -5.22 -29.17
N CYS A 16 10.50 -4.46 -28.30
CA CYS A 16 10.03 -4.13 -26.95
C CYS A 16 8.80 -3.22 -26.95
N LEU A 17 8.63 -2.36 -27.96
CA LEU A 17 7.42 -1.55 -28.11
C LEU A 17 6.24 -2.37 -28.65
N ALA A 18 6.51 -3.41 -29.46
CA ALA A 18 5.48 -4.26 -30.05
C ALA A 18 4.88 -5.29 -29.06
N THR A 19 5.50 -5.51 -27.90
CA THR A 19 5.01 -6.47 -26.89
C THR A 19 4.09 -5.87 -25.84
N ALA A 20 3.93 -4.54 -25.82
CA ALA A 20 2.90 -3.89 -25.02
C ALA A 20 1.56 -4.02 -25.75
N GLY A 21 0.78 -5.04 -25.38
CA GLY A 21 -0.61 -5.15 -25.79
C GLY A 21 -1.42 -3.90 -25.37
N PRO A 22 -2.61 -3.68 -25.95
CA PRO A 22 -3.45 -2.57 -25.53
C PRO A 22 -3.70 -2.65 -24.02
N GLU A 23 -3.53 -1.52 -23.33
CA GLU A 23 -3.92 -1.38 -21.92
C GLU A 23 -5.34 -1.91 -21.76
N PRO A 24 -5.57 -2.90 -20.87
CA PRO A 24 -6.91 -3.41 -20.64
C PRO A 24 -7.82 -2.25 -20.26
N GLY A 25 -8.75 -1.90 -21.15
CA GLY A 25 -9.75 -0.88 -20.85
C GLY A 25 -10.54 -1.30 -19.61
N ALA A 26 -10.90 -0.32 -18.77
CA ALA A 26 -11.79 -0.58 -17.66
C ALA A 26 -13.11 -1.17 -18.22
N LEU A 27 -13.44 -2.40 -17.84
CA LEU A 27 -14.68 -3.06 -18.28
C LEU A 27 -15.92 -2.46 -17.61
N CYS A 28 -15.74 -1.84 -16.44
CA CYS A 28 -16.79 -1.21 -15.63
C CYS A 28 -16.25 0.06 -14.95
N GLU A 29 -17.14 1.03 -14.72
CA GLU A 29 -16.90 2.18 -13.85
C GLU A 29 -17.09 1.75 -12.38
N LEU A 30 -16.12 2.08 -11.51
CA LEU A 30 -16.19 1.77 -10.08
C LEU A 30 -16.95 2.88 -9.35
N SER A 31 -17.95 2.50 -8.54
CA SER A 31 -18.65 3.41 -7.64
C SER A 31 -18.47 2.98 -6.18
N PRO A 32 -18.37 3.93 -5.23
CA PRO A 32 -18.29 3.60 -3.81
C PRO A 32 -19.52 2.82 -3.35
N VAL A 33 -19.29 1.75 -2.58
CA VAL A 33 -20.37 0.96 -1.97
C VAL A 33 -20.62 1.46 -0.54
N SER A 34 -21.88 1.64 -0.18
CA SER A 34 -22.25 2.12 1.16
C SER A 34 -22.20 1.01 2.22
N ALA A 35 -22.14 1.40 3.49
CA ALA A 35 -22.14 0.47 4.63
C ALA A 35 -23.43 -0.38 4.77
N SER A 36 -24.50 -0.02 4.05
CA SER A 36 -25.74 -0.81 4.00
C SER A 36 -25.64 -2.07 3.12
N HIS A 37 -24.52 -2.24 2.40
CA HIS A 37 -24.30 -3.41 1.58
C HIS A 37 -24.08 -4.66 2.47
N PRO A 38 -24.73 -5.80 2.15
CA PRO A 38 -24.69 -6.99 3.01
C PRO A 38 -23.30 -7.62 3.10
N VAL A 39 -22.49 -7.44 2.05
CA VAL A 39 -21.09 -7.87 2.05
C VAL A 39 -20.23 -6.71 2.48
N GLN A 40 -19.53 -6.90 3.60
CA GLN A 40 -18.55 -5.97 4.15
C GLN A 40 -17.17 -6.63 4.14
N ALA A 41 -16.13 -5.84 3.87
CA ALA A 41 -14.74 -6.26 3.96
C ALA A 41 -14.06 -5.48 5.08
N LEU A 42 -13.37 -6.21 5.97
CA LEU A 42 -12.56 -5.62 7.03
C LEU A 42 -11.09 -5.82 6.69
N MET A 43 -10.29 -4.76 6.80
CA MET A 43 -8.84 -4.82 6.62
C MET A 43 -8.14 -4.31 7.87
N GLU A 44 -7.30 -5.15 8.46
CA GLU A 44 -6.39 -4.76 9.55
C GLU A 44 -5.04 -4.37 8.96
N SER A 45 -4.56 -3.16 9.27
CA SER A 45 -3.29 -2.66 8.77
C SER A 45 -2.37 -2.22 9.90
N PHE A 46 -1.10 -2.64 9.84
CA PHE A 46 -0.05 -2.29 10.81
C PHE A 46 0.86 -1.15 10.30
N THR A 47 0.37 -0.36 9.34
CA THR A 47 1.11 0.76 8.80
C THR A 47 1.10 1.92 9.78
N VAL A 48 2.28 2.50 10.02
CA VAL A 48 2.44 3.70 10.83
C VAL A 48 2.56 4.91 9.92
N LEU A 49 1.87 6.00 10.24
CA LEU A 49 2.03 7.28 9.53
C LEU A 49 3.44 7.86 9.77
N SER A 50 3.95 7.69 10.97
CA SER A 50 5.28 8.10 11.40
C SER A 50 5.64 7.40 12.70
N GLY A 51 6.89 6.99 12.87
CA GLY A 51 7.35 6.38 14.11
C GLY A 51 8.88 6.30 14.19
N CYS A 52 9.37 5.96 15.39
CA CYS A 52 10.76 5.64 15.63
C CYS A 52 10.85 4.38 16.50
N ALA A 53 11.99 3.69 16.43
CA ALA A 53 12.32 2.56 17.29
C ALA A 53 13.66 2.83 17.97
N SER A 54 13.72 2.59 19.28
CA SER A 54 14.94 2.76 20.07
C SER A 54 15.18 1.52 20.93
N ARG A 55 16.44 1.08 20.97
CA ARG A 55 16.90 0.03 21.90
C ARG A 55 17.51 0.62 23.18
N GLY A 56 17.36 1.92 23.42
CA GLY A 56 18.00 2.62 24.54
C GLY A 56 17.57 2.12 25.92
N THR A 57 16.40 1.48 26.03
CA THR A 57 15.90 0.87 27.27
C THR A 57 16.10 -0.64 27.33
N THR A 58 16.72 -1.26 26.31
CA THR A 58 16.93 -2.71 26.29
C THR A 58 17.81 -3.12 27.46
N GLY A 59 17.28 -3.94 28.37
CA GLY A 59 17.98 -4.43 29.56
C GLY A 59 17.73 -3.62 30.84
N LEU A 60 16.95 -2.54 30.77
CA LEU A 60 16.39 -1.87 31.95
C LEU A 60 15.09 -2.58 32.37
N PRO A 61 14.69 -2.49 33.66
CA PRO A 61 13.45 -3.12 34.12
C PRO A 61 12.17 -2.48 33.56
N GLN A 62 12.26 -1.34 32.86
CA GLN A 62 11.13 -0.64 32.29
C GLN A 62 11.40 -0.24 30.84
N GLU A 63 10.49 -0.66 29.96
CA GLU A 63 10.44 -0.28 28.54
C GLU A 63 9.24 0.63 28.31
N VAL A 64 9.32 1.53 27.31
CA VAL A 64 8.29 2.55 27.05
C VAL A 64 7.92 2.55 25.57
N HIS A 65 6.62 2.38 25.29
CA HIS A 65 6.03 2.43 23.96
C HIS A 65 5.05 3.60 23.89
N VAL A 66 5.23 4.50 22.91
CA VAL A 66 4.36 5.67 22.74
C VAL A 66 3.53 5.48 21.47
N LEU A 67 2.21 5.43 21.62
CA LEU A 67 1.27 5.32 20.51
C LEU A 67 0.49 6.63 20.35
N ASN A 68 0.60 7.26 19.20
CA ASN A 68 -0.22 8.43 18.85
C ASN A 68 -1.40 7.98 17.97
N LEU A 69 -2.57 7.83 18.58
CA LEU A 69 -3.79 7.38 17.91
C LEU A 69 -4.49 8.56 17.23
N ARG A 70 -4.74 8.45 15.92
CA ARG A 70 -5.58 9.39 15.15
C ARG A 70 -6.86 8.70 14.74
N THR A 71 -8.00 9.35 14.94
CA THR A 71 -9.29 8.85 14.47
C THR A 71 -9.44 9.26 13.01
N ALA A 72 -9.48 8.28 12.10
CA ALA A 72 -9.98 8.49 10.76
C ALA A 72 -11.47 8.16 10.78
N ASP A 73 -12.29 9.20 10.68
CA ASP A 73 -13.75 9.15 10.59
C ASP A 73 -14.49 8.72 11.87
N GLN A 74 -15.20 9.68 12.47
CA GLN A 74 -15.93 9.50 13.73
C GLN A 74 -17.40 9.19 13.41
N GLY A 75 -17.72 7.93 13.19
CA GLY A 75 -19.07 7.42 13.44
C GLY A 75 -19.33 7.42 14.95
N PRO A 76 -20.50 7.87 15.44
CA PRO A 76 -20.78 7.95 16.87
C PRO A 76 -20.88 6.54 17.47
N GLY A 77 -19.80 6.06 18.10
CA GLY A 77 -19.80 4.78 18.82
C GLY A 77 -18.46 4.11 19.05
N GLN A 78 -17.40 4.47 18.30
CA GLN A 78 -16.12 3.74 18.36
C GLN A 78 -15.05 4.52 19.14
N LEU A 79 -15.26 4.68 20.44
CA LEU A 79 -14.32 5.39 21.33
C LEU A 79 -13.30 4.45 22.01
N GLN A 80 -13.46 3.13 21.86
CA GLN A 80 -12.51 2.13 22.36
C GLN A 80 -11.75 1.47 21.21
N ARG A 81 -10.41 1.56 21.26
CA ARG A 81 -9.50 0.84 20.37
C ARG A 81 -8.72 -0.17 21.20
N GLU A 82 -8.78 -1.43 20.78
CA GLU A 82 -7.98 -2.49 21.40
C GLU A 82 -6.51 -2.30 21.00
N VAL A 83 -5.63 -2.33 21.99
CA VAL A 83 -4.18 -2.41 21.78
C VAL A 83 -3.77 -3.83 22.13
N GLY A 84 -3.66 -4.67 21.12
CA GLY A 84 -3.11 -6.03 21.27
C GLY A 84 -1.61 -5.98 21.57
N HIS A 85 -1.15 -6.87 22.44
CA HIS A 85 0.26 -7.04 22.82
C HIS A 85 0.97 -8.00 21.87
#